data_AF-A0A833PKF5-F1
#
_entry.id   AF-A0A833PKF5-F1
#
_cell.length_a   1.000
_cell.length_b   1.000
_cell.length_c   1.000
_cell.angle_alpha   90.00
_cell.angle_beta   90.00
_cell.angle_gamma   90.00
#
_symmetry.space_group_name_H-M   'P 1'
#
loop_
_entity.id
_entity.type
_entity.pdbx_description
1 polymer ?
#
loop_
_entity_poly.entity_id
_entity_poly.type
_entity_poly.pdbx_seq_one_letter_code
_entity_poly.pdbx_strand_id
1 'polypeptide(L)'
;MISNQSIYEHISQLNEIVITSDEFMQAFNGIQQCAERSVAYKEPIGSMLLAKGGLGKTTLCNAIVSQMPRSIKVEKDRKKTIIPAFYVEVPSPATVKSLAITMLHKLGDPSHHTGTTSYLTDRLGYLLQQCETKLVFLDEFHHLFERKATSTRLNITVGNWLKTLVNETGISFCLVGLPEFAELIQIDSQIARRFPFHYQLNPLTLGTQISPGTLYPFLKEVSHRALEIQISFSPDFDNFLLRVQIYTATKGYHAYVMSMIRETMAIALAENRNTITINDFSQAWNLGITSFISKQITNPFEMSLSNLASTLKKEYS
;
A
#
# COMPACT_ATOMS: atom_id res chain seq x y z
N MET A 1 -13.13 22.90 -25.72
CA MET A 1 -12.26 22.75 -24.54
C MET A 1 -12.94 21.75 -23.63
N ILE A 2 -12.26 20.64 -23.36
CA ILE A 2 -12.67 19.68 -22.32
C ILE A 2 -12.62 20.43 -20.98
N SER A 3 -13.64 20.28 -20.13
CA SER A 3 -13.64 20.97 -18.82
C SER A 3 -12.58 20.32 -17.91
N ASN A 4 -11.91 21.10 -17.05
CA ASN A 4 -10.93 20.55 -16.10
C ASN A 4 -11.52 19.39 -15.27
N GLN A 5 -12.81 19.46 -14.94
CA GLN A 5 -13.51 18.40 -14.22
C GLN A 5 -13.53 17.08 -15.02
N SER A 6 -13.85 17.13 -16.32
CA SER A 6 -13.83 15.93 -17.17
C SER A 6 -12.43 15.35 -17.42
N ILE A 7 -11.37 16.17 -17.37
CA ILE A 7 -9.98 15.68 -17.45
C ILE A 7 -9.65 14.83 -16.22
N TYR A 8 -9.93 15.34 -15.02
CA TYR A 8 -9.62 14.62 -13.79
C TYR A 8 -10.50 13.38 -13.59
N GLU A 9 -11.76 13.41 -14.06
CA GLU A 9 -12.62 12.22 -14.12
C GLU A 9 -12.01 11.14 -15.03
N HIS A 10 -11.51 11.51 -16.21
CA HIS A 10 -10.84 10.57 -17.12
C HIS A 10 -9.56 9.98 -16.51
N ILE A 11 -8.73 10.82 -15.87
CA ILE A 11 -7.51 10.37 -15.18
C ILE A 11 -7.85 9.46 -14.00
N SER A 12 -8.96 9.69 -13.31
CA SER A 12 -9.36 8.89 -12.15
C SER A 12 -9.62 7.42 -12.49
N GLN A 13 -9.93 7.10 -13.74
CA GLN A 13 -10.09 5.71 -14.22
C GLN A 13 -8.79 4.90 -14.05
N LEU A 14 -7.61 5.56 -14.12
CA LEU A 14 -6.32 4.91 -13.83
C LEU A 14 -6.17 4.54 -12.35
N ASN A 15 -6.93 5.16 -11.43
CA ASN A 15 -6.89 4.83 -10.00
C ASN A 15 -7.61 3.52 -9.68
N GLU A 16 -8.55 3.12 -10.53
CA GLU A 16 -9.28 1.85 -10.37
C GLU A 16 -8.41 0.66 -10.79
N ILE A 17 -7.30 0.94 -11.48
CA ILE A 17 -6.42 -0.07 -12.02
C ILE A 17 -5.23 -0.28 -11.08
N VAL A 18 -5.13 -1.50 -10.56
CA VAL A 18 -4.00 -1.92 -9.73
C VAL A 18 -2.86 -2.35 -10.65
N ILE A 19 -1.78 -1.57 -10.65
CA ILE A 19 -0.55 -1.94 -11.37
C ILE A 19 0.20 -3.01 -10.56
N THR A 20 0.37 -4.17 -11.15
CA THR A 20 0.97 -5.34 -10.49
C THR A 20 2.45 -5.48 -10.83
N SER A 21 3.27 -5.73 -9.80
CA SER A 21 4.64 -6.22 -9.92
C SER A 21 4.76 -7.62 -9.30
N ASP A 22 5.88 -8.32 -9.53
CA ASP A 22 6.12 -9.64 -8.93
C ASP A 22 6.09 -9.60 -7.40
N GLU A 23 6.75 -8.60 -6.78
CA GLU A 23 6.72 -8.39 -5.32
C GLU A 23 5.29 -8.12 -4.83
N PHE A 24 4.53 -7.30 -5.56
CA PHE A 24 3.13 -7.03 -5.25
C PHE A 24 2.29 -8.31 -5.31
N MET A 25 2.43 -9.11 -6.36
CA MET A 25 1.65 -10.34 -6.53
C MET A 25 2.06 -11.43 -5.53
N GLN A 26 3.34 -11.51 -5.17
CA GLN A 26 3.80 -12.41 -4.11
C GLN A 26 3.16 -12.05 -2.77
N ALA A 27 3.16 -10.76 -2.41
CA ALA A 27 2.49 -10.27 -1.20
C ALA A 27 0.97 -10.48 -1.27
N PHE A 28 0.37 -10.16 -2.41
CA PHE A 28 -1.06 -10.26 -2.67
C PHE A 28 -1.59 -11.69 -2.47
N ASN A 29 -0.93 -12.66 -3.13
CA ASN A 29 -1.30 -14.07 -3.02
C ASN A 29 -0.94 -14.63 -1.64
N GLY A 30 0.24 -14.28 -1.13
CA GLY A 30 0.75 -14.79 0.14
C GLY A 30 -0.11 -14.41 1.34
N ILE A 31 -0.58 -13.16 1.41
CA ILE A 31 -1.46 -12.69 2.49
C ILE A 31 -2.81 -13.42 2.45
N GLN A 32 -3.40 -13.61 1.27
CA GLN A 32 -4.65 -14.38 1.14
C GLN A 32 -4.48 -15.84 1.55
N GLN A 33 -3.36 -16.46 1.16
CA GLN A 33 -3.03 -17.81 1.62
C GLN A 33 -2.87 -17.91 3.14
N CYS A 34 -2.43 -16.85 3.82
CA CYS A 34 -2.39 -16.83 5.29
C CYS A 34 -3.80 -16.94 5.90
N ALA A 35 -4.78 -16.25 5.32
CA ALA A 35 -6.18 -16.35 5.72
C ALA A 35 -6.76 -17.75 5.45
N GLU A 36 -6.48 -18.32 4.27
CA GLU A 36 -6.90 -19.68 3.91
C GLU A 36 -6.29 -20.75 4.83
N ARG A 37 -4.98 -20.68 5.07
CA ARG A 37 -4.26 -21.57 5.99
C ARG A 37 -4.81 -21.45 7.41
N SER A 38 -5.15 -20.23 7.85
CA SER A 38 -5.70 -20.03 9.20
C SER A 38 -7.01 -20.79 9.40
N VAL A 39 -7.89 -20.76 8.39
CA VAL A 39 -9.14 -21.52 8.40
C VAL A 39 -8.88 -23.02 8.31
N ALA A 40 -8.01 -23.46 7.39
CA ALA A 40 -7.74 -24.87 7.14
C ALA A 40 -7.09 -25.57 8.32
N TYR A 41 -6.11 -24.92 8.96
CA TYR A 41 -5.34 -25.50 10.06
C TYR A 41 -5.98 -25.24 11.43
N LYS A 42 -7.02 -24.40 11.50
CA LYS A 42 -7.65 -23.96 12.74
C LYS A 42 -6.64 -23.31 13.71
N GLU A 43 -5.65 -22.63 13.15
CA GLU A 43 -4.60 -21.91 13.87
C GLU A 43 -4.37 -20.57 13.18
N PRO A 44 -4.35 -19.44 13.91
CA PRO A 44 -4.16 -18.14 13.28
C PRO A 44 -2.74 -17.99 12.71
N ILE A 45 -2.67 -17.78 11.41
CA ILE A 45 -1.44 -17.52 10.65
C ILE A 45 -1.55 -16.10 10.09
N GLY A 46 -0.76 -15.21 10.64
CA GLY A 46 -0.66 -13.82 10.21
C GLY A 46 0.53 -13.56 9.30
N SER A 47 0.58 -12.32 8.81
CA SER A 47 1.65 -11.83 7.95
C SER A 47 2.02 -10.39 8.28
N MET A 48 3.17 -9.95 7.76
CA MET A 48 3.59 -8.55 7.80
C MET A 48 3.75 -8.03 6.38
N LEU A 49 3.21 -6.85 6.10
CA LEU A 49 3.43 -6.10 4.85
C LEU A 49 4.27 -4.87 5.14
N LEU A 50 5.50 -4.88 4.65
CA LEU A 50 6.55 -3.96 5.05
C LEU A 50 6.99 -3.10 3.87
N ALA A 51 6.86 -1.79 3.99
CA ALA A 51 7.36 -0.88 2.97
C ALA A 51 7.47 0.55 3.52
N LYS A 52 8.44 1.30 2.97
CA LYS A 52 8.49 2.75 3.16
C LYS A 52 7.22 3.43 2.60
N GLY A 53 6.99 4.68 3.00
CA GLY A 53 5.88 5.48 2.49
C GLY A 53 5.88 5.54 0.96
N GLY A 54 4.69 5.46 0.36
CA GLY A 54 4.53 5.60 -1.10
C GLY A 54 4.91 4.38 -1.95
N LEU A 55 5.03 3.18 -1.36
CA LEU A 55 5.36 1.94 -2.09
C LEU A 55 4.15 1.00 -2.31
N GLY A 56 2.92 1.49 -2.16
CA GLY A 56 1.71 0.74 -2.55
C GLY A 56 1.12 -0.20 -1.49
N LYS A 57 1.50 -0.08 -0.21
CA LYS A 57 0.94 -0.90 0.90
C LYS A 57 -0.59 -0.85 0.96
N THR A 58 -1.14 0.35 1.05
CA THR A 58 -2.59 0.58 1.12
C THR A 58 -3.30 0.16 -0.16
N THR A 59 -2.66 0.35 -1.33
CA THR A 59 -3.17 -0.15 -2.62
C THR A 59 -3.31 -1.67 -2.59
N LEU A 60 -2.31 -2.39 -2.08
CA LEU A 60 -2.34 -3.84 -1.95
C LEU A 60 -3.45 -4.30 -1.01
N CYS A 61 -3.56 -3.67 0.17
CA CYS A 61 -4.61 -4.00 1.14
C CYS A 61 -6.00 -3.81 0.53
N ASN A 62 -6.25 -2.68 -0.12
CA ASN A 62 -7.52 -2.38 -0.76
C ASN A 62 -7.83 -3.35 -1.92
N ALA A 63 -6.81 -3.77 -2.69
CA ALA A 63 -6.98 -4.76 -3.74
C ALA A 63 -7.40 -6.13 -3.21
N ILE A 64 -6.90 -6.55 -2.04
CA ILE A 64 -7.35 -7.80 -1.39
C ILE A 64 -8.78 -7.63 -0.85
N VAL A 65 -9.04 -6.50 -0.18
CA VAL A 65 -10.38 -6.21 0.39
C VAL A 65 -11.46 -6.18 -0.70
N SER A 66 -11.16 -5.65 -1.89
CA SER A 66 -12.12 -5.61 -3.00
C SER A 66 -12.49 -6.99 -3.55
N GLN A 67 -11.60 -8.00 -3.43
CA GLN A 67 -11.90 -9.39 -3.78
C GLN A 67 -12.74 -10.11 -2.70
N MET A 68 -12.88 -9.52 -1.52
CA MET A 68 -13.63 -10.07 -0.39
C MET A 68 -14.69 -9.06 0.09
N PRO A 69 -15.65 -8.68 -0.78
CA PRO A 69 -16.54 -7.55 -0.52
C PRO A 69 -17.47 -7.81 0.67
N ARG A 70 -17.81 -6.72 1.36
CA ARG A 70 -18.86 -6.70 2.38
C ARG A 70 -20.19 -7.14 1.77
N SER A 71 -20.92 -7.99 2.49
CA SER A 71 -22.24 -8.47 2.06
C SER A 71 -23.22 -8.57 3.23
N ILE A 72 -24.50 -8.83 2.93
CA ILE A 72 -25.53 -9.11 3.94
C ILE A 72 -25.99 -10.54 3.75
N LYS A 73 -25.95 -11.32 4.82
CA LYS A 73 -26.48 -12.68 4.89
C LYS A 73 -27.77 -12.64 5.72
N VAL A 74 -28.81 -13.31 5.24
CA VAL A 74 -30.08 -13.45 5.99
C VAL A 74 -30.09 -14.81 6.66
N GLU A 75 -30.14 -14.83 7.98
CA GLU A 75 -30.23 -16.06 8.78
C GLU A 75 -31.41 -15.93 9.75
N LYS A 76 -32.38 -16.86 9.68
CA LYS A 76 -33.54 -16.91 10.58
C LYS A 76 -34.25 -15.54 10.72
N ASP A 77 -34.55 -14.93 9.56
CA ASP A 77 -35.19 -13.60 9.43
C ASP A 77 -34.42 -12.41 10.01
N ARG A 78 -33.13 -12.58 10.31
CA ARG A 78 -32.24 -11.50 10.73
C ARG A 78 -31.18 -11.21 9.67
N LYS A 79 -30.92 -9.93 9.46
CA LYS A 79 -29.82 -9.46 8.61
C LYS A 79 -28.52 -9.49 9.41
N LYS A 80 -27.53 -10.19 8.88
CA LYS A 80 -26.16 -10.27 9.40
C LYS A 80 -25.22 -9.62 8.40
N THR A 81 -24.41 -8.67 8.86
CA THR A 81 -23.37 -8.08 8.00
C THR A 81 -22.18 -9.03 7.97
N ILE A 82 -21.67 -9.32 6.77
CA ILE A 82 -20.48 -10.14 6.56
C ILE A 82 -19.36 -9.23 6.04
N ILE A 83 -18.19 -9.30 6.68
CA ILE A 83 -17.00 -8.50 6.36
C ILE A 83 -15.79 -9.47 6.34
N PRO A 84 -15.55 -10.19 5.23
CA PRO A 84 -14.54 -11.24 5.21
C PRO A 84 -13.11 -10.69 5.30
N ALA A 85 -12.85 -9.53 4.69
CA ALA A 85 -11.61 -8.78 4.84
C ALA A 85 -11.91 -7.40 5.47
N PHE A 86 -11.25 -7.09 6.59
CA PHE A 86 -11.47 -5.87 7.34
C PHE A 86 -10.21 -5.00 7.35
N TYR A 87 -10.32 -3.78 6.86
CA TYR A 87 -9.20 -2.83 6.83
C TYR A 87 -9.38 -1.68 7.82
N VAL A 88 -8.36 -1.46 8.64
CA VAL A 88 -8.28 -0.32 9.55
C VAL A 88 -6.87 0.27 9.54
N GLU A 89 -6.79 1.58 9.44
CA GLU A 89 -5.56 2.33 9.69
C GLU A 89 -5.54 2.73 11.16
N VAL A 90 -4.37 2.62 11.82
CA VAL A 90 -4.23 2.99 13.22
C VAL A 90 -4.50 4.49 13.40
N PRO A 91 -5.45 4.88 14.28
CA PRO A 91 -5.82 6.28 14.47
C PRO A 91 -4.73 7.07 15.21
N SER A 92 -4.76 8.39 15.06
CA SER A 92 -4.02 9.32 15.91
C SER A 92 -4.96 9.93 16.97
N PRO A 93 -4.65 9.87 18.29
CA PRO A 93 -3.46 9.28 18.90
C PRO A 93 -3.49 7.73 18.87
N ALA A 94 -2.32 7.12 18.67
CA ALA A 94 -2.16 5.67 18.55
C ALA A 94 -2.14 5.00 19.94
N THR A 95 -3.24 4.38 20.32
CA THR A 95 -3.35 3.55 21.54
C THR A 95 -4.18 2.31 21.26
N VAL A 96 -4.02 1.25 22.05
CA VAL A 96 -4.87 0.05 21.97
C VAL A 96 -6.36 0.41 22.08
N LYS A 97 -6.71 1.32 22.99
CA LYS A 97 -8.10 1.75 23.18
C LYS A 97 -8.64 2.50 21.96
N SER A 98 -7.89 3.47 21.42
CA SER A 98 -8.32 4.25 20.25
C SER A 98 -8.43 3.37 19.00
N LEU A 99 -7.54 2.40 18.82
CA LEU A 99 -7.65 1.40 17.74
C LEU A 99 -8.91 0.54 17.93
N ALA A 100 -9.15 -0.02 19.11
CA ALA A 100 -10.33 -0.85 19.37
C ALA A 100 -11.65 -0.09 19.11
N ILE A 101 -11.74 1.16 19.57
CA ILE A 101 -12.91 2.04 19.30
C ILE A 101 -13.08 2.26 17.80
N THR A 102 -11.99 2.54 17.08
CA THR A 102 -12.03 2.78 15.62
C THR A 102 -12.48 1.53 14.87
N MET A 103 -11.99 0.35 15.27
CA MET A 103 -12.41 -0.92 14.68
C MET A 103 -13.90 -1.20 14.95
N LEU A 104 -14.37 -1.03 16.18
CA LEU A 104 -15.78 -1.20 16.54
C LEU A 104 -16.69 -0.26 15.75
N HIS A 105 -16.32 1.02 15.63
CA HIS A 105 -17.05 1.99 14.81
C HIS A 105 -17.15 1.54 13.35
N LYS A 106 -16.04 1.10 12.74
CA LYS A 106 -16.01 0.60 11.36
C LYS A 106 -16.80 -0.70 11.16
N LEU A 107 -16.92 -1.53 12.18
CA LEU A 107 -17.76 -2.73 12.18
C LEU A 107 -19.26 -2.42 12.38
N GLY A 108 -19.61 -1.15 12.64
CA GLY A 108 -21.00 -0.68 12.79
C GLY A 108 -21.54 -0.76 14.22
N ASP A 109 -20.66 -0.79 15.22
CA ASP A 109 -21.06 -0.84 16.62
C ASP A 109 -21.61 0.52 17.13
N PRO A 110 -22.86 0.60 17.62
CA PRO A 110 -23.48 1.87 18.00
C PRO A 110 -22.96 2.45 19.33
N SER A 111 -22.28 1.65 20.15
CA SER A 111 -21.72 2.08 21.44
C SER A 111 -20.22 1.86 21.48
N HIS A 112 -19.55 2.12 20.35
CA HIS A 112 -18.15 1.77 20.11
C HIS A 112 -17.15 2.39 21.09
N HIS A 113 -17.55 3.44 21.82
CA HIS A 113 -16.69 4.22 22.73
C HIS A 113 -16.92 3.87 24.21
N THR A 114 -17.92 3.05 24.52
CA THR A 114 -18.34 2.78 25.89
C THR A 114 -17.62 1.56 26.46
N GLY A 115 -16.93 1.75 27.58
CA GLY A 115 -16.32 0.67 28.37
C GLY A 115 -14.81 0.80 28.59
N THR A 116 -14.26 -0.19 29.29
CA THR A 116 -12.82 -0.35 29.52
C THR A 116 -12.14 -0.93 28.27
N THR A 117 -10.81 -0.84 28.19
CA THR A 117 -10.05 -1.41 27.06
C THR A 117 -10.26 -2.92 26.92
N SER A 118 -10.34 -3.66 28.04
CA SER A 118 -10.65 -5.10 28.03
C SER A 118 -12.02 -5.36 27.42
N TYR A 119 -13.06 -4.68 27.92
CA TYR A 119 -14.43 -4.83 27.42
C TYR A 119 -14.54 -4.51 25.92
N LEU A 120 -13.86 -3.45 25.46
CA LEU A 120 -13.81 -3.09 24.05
C LEU A 120 -13.10 -4.16 23.21
N THR A 121 -12.06 -4.81 23.74
CA THR A 121 -11.32 -5.88 23.05
C THR A 121 -12.16 -7.15 22.93
N ASP A 122 -12.80 -7.58 24.01
CA ASP A 122 -13.66 -8.77 24.00
C ASP A 122 -14.83 -8.57 23.00
N ARG A 123 -15.44 -7.38 23.04
CA ARG A 123 -16.53 -7.00 22.12
C ARG A 123 -16.05 -6.94 20.67
N LEU A 124 -14.84 -6.42 20.43
CA LEU A 124 -14.24 -6.40 19.10
C LEU A 124 -14.04 -7.81 18.56
N GLY A 125 -13.47 -8.72 19.37
CA GLY A 125 -13.28 -10.12 18.99
C GLY A 125 -14.61 -10.79 18.63
N TYR A 126 -15.64 -10.60 19.47
CA TYR A 126 -16.99 -11.09 19.20
C TYR A 126 -17.56 -10.55 17.88
N LEU A 127 -17.47 -9.24 17.63
CA LEU A 127 -18.00 -8.62 16.40
C LEU A 127 -17.28 -9.09 15.14
N LEU A 128 -15.96 -9.26 15.18
CA LEU A 128 -15.18 -9.81 14.06
C LEU A 128 -15.64 -11.23 13.71
N GLN A 129 -15.88 -12.07 14.72
CA GLN A 129 -16.43 -13.41 14.53
C GLN A 129 -17.86 -13.37 13.99
N GLN A 130 -18.73 -12.49 14.53
CA GLN A 130 -20.09 -12.31 14.02
C GLN A 130 -20.09 -11.78 12.58
N CYS A 131 -19.07 -11.03 12.16
CA CYS A 131 -18.94 -10.57 10.77
C CYS A 131 -18.34 -11.64 9.83
N GLU A 132 -18.07 -12.86 10.32
CA GLU A 132 -17.36 -13.92 9.58
C GLU A 132 -16.05 -13.42 8.97
N THR A 133 -15.36 -12.52 9.66
CA THR A 133 -14.07 -11.95 9.22
C THR A 133 -13.00 -13.04 9.21
N LYS A 134 -12.21 -13.08 8.14
CA LYS A 134 -11.12 -14.06 7.92
C LYS A 134 -9.75 -13.40 7.87
N LEU A 135 -9.70 -12.14 7.47
CA LEU A 135 -8.49 -11.35 7.33
C LEU A 135 -8.70 -9.94 7.89
N VAL A 136 -7.78 -9.48 8.74
CA VAL A 136 -7.74 -8.10 9.25
C VAL A 136 -6.43 -7.44 8.85
N PHE A 137 -6.51 -6.29 8.18
CA PHE A 137 -5.37 -5.40 7.96
C PHE A 137 -5.33 -4.34 9.04
N LEU A 138 -4.19 -4.24 9.72
CA LEU A 138 -3.86 -3.13 10.62
C LEU A 138 -2.81 -2.25 9.92
N ASP A 139 -3.24 -1.19 9.25
CA ASP A 139 -2.35 -0.25 8.55
C ASP A 139 -1.73 0.78 9.49
N GLU A 140 -0.49 1.14 9.19
CA GLU A 140 0.36 1.97 10.03
C GLU A 140 0.50 1.43 11.47
N PHE A 141 0.49 0.10 11.64
CA PHE A 141 0.49 -0.57 12.95
C PHE A 141 1.70 -0.23 13.82
N HIS A 142 2.82 0.10 13.18
CA HIS A 142 4.03 0.56 13.84
C HIS A 142 3.85 1.83 14.68
N HIS A 143 2.78 2.64 14.46
CA HIS A 143 2.45 3.79 15.31
C HIS A 143 2.07 3.42 16.74
N LEU A 144 1.63 2.18 16.99
CA LEU A 144 1.34 1.70 18.35
C LEU A 144 2.62 1.39 19.15
N PHE A 145 3.76 1.28 18.48
CA PHE A 145 5.03 0.91 19.11
C PHE A 145 5.92 2.13 19.29
N GLU A 146 6.57 2.21 20.45
CA GLU A 146 7.60 3.20 20.71
C GLU A 146 8.99 2.62 20.40
N ARG A 147 9.79 3.40 19.66
CA ARG A 147 11.17 3.04 19.27
C ARG A 147 12.21 3.22 20.39
N LYS A 148 11.82 3.75 21.56
CA LYS A 148 12.75 4.08 22.66
C LYS A 148 13.00 2.87 23.58
N ALA A 149 14.24 2.70 24.02
CA ALA A 149 14.67 1.60 24.90
C ALA A 149 13.95 1.56 26.27
N THR A 150 13.41 2.69 26.74
CA THR A 150 12.67 2.79 28.01
C THR A 150 11.19 2.43 27.90
N SER A 151 10.69 2.17 26.69
CA SER A 151 9.25 2.04 26.38
C SER A 151 8.76 0.59 26.28
N THR A 152 9.52 -0.34 26.83
CA THR A 152 9.26 -1.79 26.83
C THR A 152 7.84 -2.14 27.31
N ARG A 153 7.30 -1.43 28.30
CA ARG A 153 5.97 -1.71 28.84
C ARG A 153 4.84 -1.44 27.85
N LEU A 154 4.92 -0.37 27.05
CA LEU A 154 3.89 -0.06 26.04
C LEU A 154 3.92 -1.14 24.95
N ASN A 155 5.11 -1.45 24.42
CA ASN A 155 5.28 -2.46 23.37
C ASN A 155 4.81 -3.85 23.85
N ILE A 156 5.12 -4.23 25.10
CA ILE A 156 4.58 -5.45 25.73
C ILE A 156 3.04 -5.41 25.79
N THR A 157 2.45 -4.26 26.16
CA THR A 157 1.00 -4.12 26.26
C THR A 157 0.32 -4.30 24.91
N VAL A 158 0.86 -3.65 23.86
CA VAL A 158 0.36 -3.78 22.49
C VAL A 158 0.53 -5.21 21.97
N GLY A 159 1.69 -5.80 22.22
CA GLY A 159 1.98 -7.17 21.83
C GLY A 159 1.07 -8.20 22.49
N ASN A 160 0.83 -8.06 23.80
CA ASN A 160 -0.11 -8.89 24.54
C ASN A 160 -1.53 -8.72 24.04
N TRP A 161 -1.96 -7.47 23.77
CA TRP A 161 -3.28 -7.20 23.22
C TRP A 161 -3.47 -7.88 21.85
N LEU A 162 -2.50 -7.73 20.95
CA LEU A 162 -2.52 -8.36 19.64
C LEU A 162 -2.56 -9.89 19.76
N LYS A 163 -1.73 -10.46 20.64
CA LYS A 163 -1.73 -11.90 20.93
C LYS A 163 -3.10 -12.38 21.40
N THR A 164 -3.74 -11.68 22.34
CA THR A 164 -5.07 -12.02 22.84
C THR A 164 -6.08 -12.01 21.71
N LEU A 165 -6.13 -10.91 20.93
CA LEU A 165 -7.07 -10.76 19.83
C LEU A 165 -6.90 -11.85 18.76
N VAL A 166 -5.66 -12.17 18.38
CA VAL A 166 -5.35 -13.23 17.40
C VAL A 166 -5.80 -14.61 17.91
N ASN A 167 -5.56 -14.92 19.19
CA ASN A 167 -5.91 -16.24 19.74
C ASN A 167 -7.41 -16.43 19.91
N GLU A 168 -8.10 -15.41 20.42
CA GLU A 168 -9.54 -15.49 20.71
C GLU A 168 -10.36 -15.52 19.42
N THR A 169 -9.92 -14.79 18.40
CA THR A 169 -10.65 -14.72 17.13
C THR A 169 -10.31 -15.88 16.19
N GLY A 170 -9.07 -16.38 16.21
CA GLY A 170 -8.57 -17.34 15.21
C GLY A 170 -8.42 -16.74 13.80
N ILE A 171 -8.52 -15.42 13.68
CA ILE A 171 -8.50 -14.69 12.41
C ILE A 171 -7.05 -14.45 11.96
N SER A 172 -6.81 -14.41 10.65
CA SER A 172 -5.53 -13.98 10.10
C SER A 172 -5.39 -12.46 10.19
N PHE A 173 -4.28 -11.98 10.77
CA PHE A 173 -3.96 -10.56 10.82
C PHE A 173 -2.77 -10.27 9.92
N CYS A 174 -2.89 -9.24 9.08
CA CYS A 174 -1.78 -8.66 8.37
C CYS A 174 -1.39 -7.32 9.01
N LEU A 175 -0.20 -7.25 9.61
CA LEU A 175 0.35 -6.01 10.16
C LEU A 175 1.03 -5.25 9.04
N VAL A 176 0.61 -4.01 8.79
CA VAL A 176 1.14 -3.20 7.70
C VAL A 176 1.89 -2.01 8.29
N GLY A 177 3.11 -1.76 7.80
CA GLY A 177 3.95 -0.72 8.38
C GLY A 177 5.32 -0.56 7.74
N LEU A 178 6.20 0.15 8.44
CA LEU A 178 7.57 0.39 8.00
C LEU A 178 8.46 -0.85 8.20
N PRO A 179 9.51 -1.06 7.39
CA PRO A 179 10.40 -2.22 7.54
C PRO A 179 11.04 -2.36 8.91
N GLU A 180 11.40 -1.24 9.55
CA GLU A 180 12.05 -1.26 10.89
C GLU A 180 11.13 -1.81 11.99
N PHE A 181 9.82 -1.93 11.70
CA PHE A 181 8.85 -2.52 12.61
C PHE A 181 8.99 -4.04 12.77
N ALA A 182 9.54 -4.73 11.76
CA ALA A 182 9.67 -6.19 11.79
C ALA A 182 10.50 -6.69 12.97
N GLU A 183 11.62 -6.02 13.25
CA GLU A 183 12.51 -6.37 14.35
C GLU A 183 11.81 -6.22 15.71
N LEU A 184 10.95 -5.20 15.87
CA LEU A 184 10.22 -4.98 17.12
C LEU A 184 9.22 -6.11 17.43
N ILE A 185 8.60 -6.69 16.41
CA ILE A 185 7.72 -7.85 16.57
C ILE A 185 8.51 -9.12 16.87
N GLN A 186 9.68 -9.27 16.27
CA GLN A 186 10.51 -10.47 16.41
C GLN A 186 11.15 -10.63 17.79
N ILE A 187 11.25 -9.56 18.60
CA ILE A 187 11.76 -9.62 19.97
C ILE A 187 10.92 -10.56 20.85
N ASP A 188 9.59 -10.56 20.68
CA ASP A 188 8.71 -11.46 21.41
C ASP A 188 8.42 -12.71 20.56
N SER A 189 9.08 -13.81 20.89
CA SER A 189 8.90 -15.10 20.18
C SER A 189 7.45 -15.59 20.19
N GLN A 190 6.63 -15.18 21.16
CA GLN A 190 5.21 -15.51 21.18
C GLN A 190 4.45 -14.75 20.10
N ILE A 191 4.82 -13.52 19.79
CA ILE A 191 4.17 -12.76 18.73
C ILE A 191 4.76 -13.17 17.37
N ALA A 192 6.08 -13.27 17.28
CA ALA A 192 6.79 -13.61 16.04
C ALA A 192 6.24 -14.89 15.37
N ARG A 193 5.99 -15.95 16.15
CA ARG A 193 5.44 -17.22 15.61
C ARG A 193 4.03 -17.09 15.00
N ARG A 194 3.27 -16.04 15.35
CA ARG A 194 1.94 -15.75 14.78
C ARG A 194 2.03 -14.98 13.47
N PHE A 195 3.16 -14.37 13.16
CA PHE A 195 3.40 -13.61 11.93
C PHE A 195 4.61 -14.15 11.16
N PRO A 196 4.62 -15.44 10.76
CA PRO A 196 5.79 -16.06 10.14
C PRO A 196 6.07 -15.56 8.71
N PHE A 197 5.07 -14.97 8.04
CA PHE A 197 5.19 -14.53 6.64
C PHE A 197 5.44 -13.04 6.57
N HIS A 198 6.59 -12.65 6.02
CA HIS A 198 6.96 -11.25 5.81
C HIS A 198 7.02 -10.96 4.32
N TYR A 199 6.27 -9.95 3.89
CA TYR A 199 6.24 -9.48 2.51
C TYR A 199 6.74 -8.04 2.48
N GLN A 200 7.75 -7.78 1.66
CA GLN A 200 8.35 -6.46 1.55
C GLN A 200 8.10 -5.89 0.16
N LEU A 201 7.64 -4.65 0.09
CA LEU A 201 7.55 -3.89 -1.16
C LEU A 201 8.71 -2.91 -1.22
N ASN A 202 9.48 -2.95 -2.31
CA ASN A 202 10.66 -2.11 -2.49
C ASN A 202 10.42 -1.02 -3.54
N PRO A 203 11.23 0.05 -3.54
CA PRO A 203 11.29 0.95 -4.69
C PRO A 203 11.63 0.17 -5.96
N LEU A 204 10.98 0.53 -7.07
CA LEU A 204 11.23 -0.03 -8.38
C LEU A 204 12.69 0.19 -8.78
N THR A 205 13.32 -0.81 -9.39
CA THR A 205 14.71 -0.75 -9.80
C THR A 205 14.82 -0.44 -11.29
N LEU A 206 15.82 0.36 -11.68
CA LEU A 206 16.05 0.69 -13.09
C LEU A 206 16.62 -0.50 -13.87
N GLY A 207 17.57 -1.22 -13.27
CA GLY A 207 18.40 -2.22 -13.94
C GLY A 207 19.25 -1.61 -15.05
N THR A 208 19.52 -2.42 -16.08
CA THR A 208 20.34 -2.05 -17.24
C THR A 208 19.51 -2.17 -18.52
N GLN A 209 20.08 -1.75 -19.66
CA GLN A 209 19.42 -1.93 -20.94
C GLN A 209 19.26 -3.41 -21.34
N ILE A 210 20.19 -4.27 -20.92
CA ILE A 210 20.20 -5.71 -21.27
C ILE A 210 19.40 -6.53 -20.26
N SER A 211 19.51 -6.18 -18.98
CA SER A 211 18.78 -6.80 -17.88
C SER A 211 17.96 -5.71 -17.17
N PRO A 212 16.72 -5.45 -17.63
CA PRO A 212 15.89 -4.39 -17.08
C PRO A 212 15.47 -4.70 -15.63
N GLY A 213 15.42 -3.67 -14.80
CA GLY A 213 14.92 -3.78 -13.43
C GLY A 213 13.39 -3.71 -13.38
N THR A 214 12.83 -3.70 -12.18
CA THR A 214 11.39 -3.79 -11.94
C THR A 214 10.60 -2.55 -12.40
N LEU A 215 11.25 -1.41 -12.63
CA LEU A 215 10.61 -0.21 -13.19
C LEU A 215 10.08 -0.46 -14.61
N TYR A 216 10.80 -1.23 -15.43
CA TYR A 216 10.40 -1.49 -16.81
C TYR A 216 9.05 -2.25 -16.91
N PRO A 217 8.88 -3.45 -16.32
CA PRO A 217 7.60 -4.15 -16.38
C PRO A 217 6.48 -3.34 -15.71
N PHE A 218 6.76 -2.59 -14.64
CA PHE A 218 5.80 -1.69 -14.03
C PHE A 218 5.30 -0.62 -15.02
N LEU A 219 6.21 0.07 -15.71
CA LEU A 219 5.84 1.08 -16.70
C LEU A 219 5.13 0.47 -17.91
N LYS A 220 5.48 -0.75 -18.33
CA LYS A 220 4.77 -1.47 -19.39
C LYS A 220 3.32 -1.76 -19.00
N GLU A 221 3.10 -2.21 -17.77
CA GLU A 221 1.74 -2.38 -17.24
C GLU A 221 1.00 -1.04 -17.21
N VAL A 222 1.64 0.05 -16.75
CA VAL A 222 1.01 1.38 -16.80
C VAL A 222 0.62 1.78 -18.23
N SER A 223 1.49 1.58 -19.22
CA SER A 223 1.18 1.89 -20.62
C SER A 223 0.02 1.04 -21.15
N HIS A 224 0.02 -0.26 -20.86
CA HIS A 224 -1.07 -1.16 -21.24
C HIS A 224 -2.41 -0.67 -20.69
N ARG A 225 -2.44 -0.27 -19.42
CA ARG A 225 -3.64 0.22 -18.74
C ARG A 225 -4.07 1.61 -19.19
N ALA A 226 -3.12 2.48 -19.49
CA ALA A 226 -3.40 3.78 -20.07
C ALA A 226 -4.08 3.66 -21.46
N LEU A 227 -3.72 2.64 -22.25
CA LEU A 227 -4.36 2.39 -23.54
C LEU A 227 -5.85 2.03 -23.41
N GLU A 228 -6.26 1.35 -22.33
CA GLU A 228 -7.67 1.04 -22.05
C GLU A 228 -8.53 2.31 -21.93
N ILE A 229 -7.91 3.41 -21.47
CA ILE A 229 -8.52 4.75 -21.38
C ILE A 229 -8.05 5.68 -22.51
N GLN A 230 -7.61 5.13 -23.64
CA GLN A 230 -7.22 5.85 -24.85
C GLN A 230 -6.01 6.79 -24.67
N ILE A 231 -5.12 6.53 -23.72
CA ILE A 231 -3.87 7.27 -23.50
C ILE A 231 -2.68 6.46 -24.01
N SER A 232 -1.75 7.13 -24.68
CA SER A 232 -0.52 6.53 -25.22
C SER A 232 0.72 7.35 -24.85
N PHE A 233 1.91 6.74 -24.95
CA PHE A 233 3.20 7.38 -24.65
C PHE A 233 4.10 7.36 -25.88
N SER A 234 4.71 8.50 -26.20
CA SER A 234 5.69 8.66 -27.29
C SER A 234 6.87 9.55 -26.85
N PRO A 235 8.08 9.01 -26.65
CA PRO A 235 8.43 7.60 -26.84
C PRO A 235 7.72 6.69 -25.82
N ASP A 236 7.58 5.41 -26.17
CA ASP A 236 7.06 4.43 -25.23
C ASP A 236 8.08 4.10 -24.13
N PHE A 237 7.69 3.22 -23.21
CA PHE A 237 8.57 2.79 -22.12
C PHE A 237 9.58 1.72 -22.51
N ASP A 238 9.68 1.31 -23.79
CA ASP A 238 10.81 0.50 -24.29
C ASP A 238 12.05 1.39 -24.49
N ASN A 239 11.86 2.71 -24.59
CA ASN A 239 12.94 3.69 -24.59
C ASN A 239 13.70 3.72 -23.24
N PHE A 240 14.97 3.29 -23.26
CA PHE A 240 15.80 3.23 -22.06
C PHE A 240 16.10 4.61 -21.47
N LEU A 241 16.30 5.65 -22.29
CA LEU A 241 16.54 7.00 -21.79
C LEU A 241 15.35 7.50 -20.98
N LEU A 242 14.12 7.35 -21.49
CA LEU A 242 12.92 7.75 -20.74
C LEU A 242 12.83 7.02 -19.39
N ARG A 243 13.14 5.72 -19.34
CA ARG A 243 13.18 4.96 -18.07
C ARG A 243 14.22 5.52 -17.09
N VAL A 244 15.42 5.86 -17.57
CA VAL A 244 16.48 6.47 -16.73
C VAL A 244 16.01 7.81 -16.19
N GLN A 245 15.35 8.64 -17.01
CA GLN A 245 14.82 9.95 -16.62
C GLN A 245 13.72 9.82 -15.55
N ILE A 246 12.73 8.95 -15.78
CA ILE A 246 11.67 8.66 -14.80
C ILE A 246 12.28 8.14 -13.49
N TYR A 247 13.22 7.20 -13.56
CA TYR A 247 13.88 6.68 -12.37
C TYR A 247 14.64 7.77 -11.61
N THR A 248 15.36 8.61 -12.33
CA THR A 248 16.15 9.71 -11.74
C THR A 248 15.25 10.71 -11.03
N ALA A 249 14.10 11.01 -11.63
CA ALA A 249 13.11 11.90 -11.07
C ALA A 249 12.37 11.30 -9.87
N THR A 250 12.09 9.99 -9.86
CA THR A 250 11.16 9.35 -8.90
C THR A 250 11.82 8.45 -7.87
N LYS A 251 13.11 8.12 -8.06
CA LYS A 251 13.86 7.10 -7.32
C LYS A 251 13.17 5.72 -7.28
N GLY A 252 12.27 5.46 -8.22
CA GLY A 252 11.49 4.22 -8.28
C GLY A 252 10.39 4.10 -7.21
N TYR A 253 10.08 5.16 -6.45
CA TYR A 253 8.96 5.10 -5.52
C TYR A 253 7.64 5.15 -6.28
N HIS A 254 6.81 4.11 -6.11
CA HIS A 254 5.54 3.92 -6.81
C HIS A 254 4.65 5.17 -6.79
N ALA A 255 4.48 5.82 -5.64
CA ALA A 255 3.66 7.02 -5.50
C ALA A 255 4.16 8.18 -6.36
N TYR A 256 5.48 8.37 -6.45
CA TYR A 256 6.08 9.43 -7.25
C TYR A 256 6.06 9.10 -8.75
N VAL A 257 6.26 7.83 -9.12
CA VAL A 257 6.09 7.37 -10.51
C VAL A 257 4.66 7.62 -10.98
N MET A 258 3.66 7.18 -10.21
CA MET A 258 2.25 7.36 -10.58
C MET A 258 1.82 8.82 -10.53
N SER A 259 2.31 9.61 -9.56
CA SER A 259 2.05 11.06 -9.51
C SER A 259 2.57 11.74 -10.78
N MET A 260 3.80 11.42 -11.19
CA MET A 260 4.39 11.94 -12.42
C MET A 260 3.58 11.56 -13.65
N ILE A 261 3.20 10.28 -13.79
CA ILE A 261 2.40 9.81 -14.94
C ILE A 261 1.02 10.50 -14.98
N ARG A 262 0.35 10.66 -13.84
CA ARG A 262 -0.95 11.36 -13.80
C ARG A 262 -0.84 12.82 -14.20
N GLU A 263 0.24 13.48 -13.78
CA GLU A 263 0.46 14.88 -14.11
C GLU A 263 0.78 15.06 -15.60
N THR A 264 1.58 14.17 -16.20
CA THR A 264 1.81 14.20 -17.65
C THR A 264 0.54 13.94 -18.45
N MET A 265 -0.34 13.05 -17.97
CA MET A 265 -1.68 12.86 -18.54
C MET A 265 -2.51 14.13 -18.47
N ALA A 266 -2.54 14.81 -17.31
CA ALA A 266 -3.29 16.05 -17.12
C ALA A 266 -2.84 17.15 -18.09
N ILE A 267 -1.52 17.32 -18.25
CA ILE A 267 -0.94 18.30 -19.17
C ILE A 267 -1.33 17.97 -20.62
N ALA A 268 -1.17 16.72 -21.05
CA ALA A 268 -1.52 16.32 -22.41
C ALA A 268 -3.03 16.50 -22.71
N LEU A 269 -3.90 16.07 -21.79
CA LEU A 269 -5.34 16.17 -21.94
C LEU A 269 -5.84 17.63 -21.93
N ALA A 270 -5.21 18.52 -21.16
CA ALA A 270 -5.51 19.94 -21.18
C ALA A 270 -5.26 20.57 -22.56
N GLU A 271 -4.30 20.04 -23.30
CA GLU A 271 -4.02 20.41 -24.69
C GLU A 271 -4.84 19.62 -25.73
N ASN A 272 -5.81 18.82 -25.28
CA ASN A 272 -6.62 17.90 -26.11
C ASN A 272 -5.76 16.86 -26.86
N ARG A 273 -4.66 16.42 -26.24
CA ARG A 273 -3.81 15.34 -26.72
C ARG A 273 -4.00 14.08 -25.88
N ASN A 274 -4.06 12.94 -26.57
CA ASN A 274 -4.10 11.61 -25.95
C ASN A 274 -2.74 10.90 -25.98
N THR A 275 -1.72 11.56 -26.53
CA THR A 275 -0.35 11.05 -26.57
C THR A 275 0.53 11.92 -25.70
N ILE A 276 1.10 11.30 -24.68
CA ILE A 276 2.03 11.90 -23.74
C ILE A 276 3.42 11.87 -24.35
N THR A 277 4.10 13.00 -24.24
CA THR A 277 5.43 13.24 -24.80
C THR A 277 6.44 13.50 -23.69
N ILE A 278 7.73 13.48 -24.04
CA ILE A 278 8.80 13.85 -23.11
C ILE A 278 8.66 15.28 -22.57
N ASN A 279 8.06 16.19 -23.35
CA ASN A 279 7.80 17.57 -22.93
C ASN A 279 6.79 17.61 -21.77
N ASP A 280 5.80 16.72 -21.77
CA ASP A 280 4.83 16.62 -20.68
C ASP A 280 5.50 16.15 -19.38
N PHE A 281 6.44 15.21 -19.47
CA PHE A 281 7.27 14.81 -18.34
C PHE A 281 8.16 15.96 -17.82
N SER A 282 8.77 16.73 -18.72
CA SER A 282 9.54 17.92 -18.34
C SER A 282 8.67 18.93 -17.58
N GLN A 283 7.49 19.25 -18.12
CA GLN A 283 6.53 20.15 -17.47
C GLN A 283 6.05 19.61 -16.12
N ALA A 284 5.69 18.33 -16.02
CA ALA A 284 5.28 17.70 -14.77
C ALA A 284 6.39 17.76 -13.70
N TRP A 285 7.65 17.54 -14.08
CA TRP A 285 8.77 17.66 -13.15
C TRP A 285 8.94 19.08 -12.61
N ASN A 286 8.76 20.10 -13.46
CA ASN A 286 8.86 21.51 -13.08
C ASN A 286 7.80 21.94 -12.04
N LEU A 287 6.72 21.18 -11.85
CA LEU A 287 5.75 21.40 -10.77
C LEU A 287 6.30 21.02 -9.39
N GLY A 288 7.46 20.37 -9.31
CA GLY A 288 8.14 20.05 -8.06
C GLY A 288 7.59 18.82 -7.33
N ILE A 289 6.75 18.00 -7.99
CA ILE A 289 6.11 16.81 -7.42
C ILE A 289 7.08 15.79 -6.83
N THR A 290 8.33 15.75 -7.31
CA THR A 290 9.38 14.82 -6.84
C THR A 290 10.49 15.48 -6.05
N SER A 291 10.38 16.78 -5.73
CA SER A 291 11.43 17.58 -5.08
C SER A 291 11.88 17.02 -3.73
N PHE A 292 10.99 16.34 -3.00
CA PHE A 292 11.31 15.73 -1.71
C PHE A 292 12.27 14.53 -1.82
N ILE A 293 12.17 13.74 -2.90
CA ILE A 293 12.94 12.49 -3.06
C ILE A 293 14.07 12.59 -4.10
N SER A 294 14.01 13.57 -5.00
CA SER A 294 15.01 13.76 -6.05
C SER A 294 15.70 15.09 -5.85
N LYS A 295 16.99 15.03 -5.48
CA LYS A 295 17.86 16.21 -5.29
C LYS A 295 18.43 16.75 -6.61
N GLN A 296 17.81 16.42 -7.73
CA GLN A 296 18.24 16.89 -9.04
C GLN A 296 17.97 18.39 -9.15
N ILE A 297 19.00 19.15 -9.52
CA ILE A 297 18.88 20.60 -9.75
C ILE A 297 18.38 20.86 -11.16
N THR A 298 18.77 20.01 -12.11
CA THR A 298 18.40 20.11 -13.53
C THR A 298 17.30 19.11 -13.86
N ASN A 299 16.41 19.51 -14.78
CA ASN A 299 15.29 18.67 -15.22
C ASN A 299 15.81 17.38 -15.88
N PRO A 300 15.54 16.18 -15.29
CA PRO A 300 16.01 14.93 -15.83
C PRO A 300 15.56 14.67 -17.27
N PHE A 301 14.37 15.16 -17.65
CA PHE A 301 13.76 14.93 -18.96
C PHE A 301 14.42 15.71 -20.10
N GLU A 302 15.28 16.67 -19.76
CA GLU A 302 16.10 17.44 -20.72
C GLU A 302 17.55 16.92 -20.79
N MET A 303 17.91 15.97 -19.93
CA MET A 303 19.27 15.45 -19.83
C MET A 303 19.50 14.25 -20.75
N SER A 304 20.72 14.14 -21.29
CA SER A 304 21.21 12.96 -22.00
C SER A 304 21.57 11.82 -21.04
N LEU A 305 21.70 10.60 -21.59
CA LEU A 305 22.14 9.42 -20.83
C LEU A 305 23.48 9.63 -20.12
N SER A 306 24.44 10.32 -20.76
CA SER A 306 25.76 10.58 -20.17
C SER A 306 25.66 11.46 -18.92
N ASN A 307 24.82 12.49 -18.97
CA ASN A 307 24.62 13.42 -17.85
C ASN A 307 23.92 12.70 -16.70
N LEU A 308 22.86 11.94 -16.99
CA LEU A 308 22.12 11.15 -16.00
C LEU A 308 23.00 10.09 -15.33
N ALA A 309 23.82 9.38 -16.10
CA ALA A 309 24.74 8.38 -15.57
C ALA A 309 25.77 8.99 -14.60
N SER A 310 26.26 10.21 -14.89
CA SER A 310 27.16 10.93 -14.00
C SER A 310 26.50 11.28 -12.67
N THR A 311 25.21 11.65 -12.69
CA THR A 311 24.49 12.02 -11.47
C THR A 311 24.12 10.80 -10.63
N LEU A 312 23.66 9.72 -11.26
CA LEU A 312 23.36 8.48 -10.54
C LEU A 312 24.62 7.93 -9.85
N LYS A 313 25.79 7.97 -10.49
CA LYS A 313 27.05 7.56 -9.85
C LYS A 313 27.35 8.36 -8.57
N LYS A 314 27.14 9.68 -8.58
CA LYS A 314 27.38 10.55 -7.41
C LYS A 314 26.42 10.29 -6.25
N GLU A 315 25.22 9.80 -6.53
CA GLU A 315 24.24 9.50 -5.47
C GLU A 315 24.48 8.15 -4.77
N TYR A 316 25.18 7.21 -5.42
CA TYR A 316 25.54 5.90 -4.87
C TYR A 316 27.01 5.80 -4.42
N SER A 317 27.74 6.91 -4.42
CA SER A 317 29.11 7.03 -3.86
C SER A 317 29.05 7.63 -2.46
#